data_AF-A0A7Y7IF12-F1
#
_entry.id   AF-A0A7Y7IF12-F1
#
_cell.length_a   1.000
_cell.length_b   1.000
_cell.length_c   1.000
_cell.angle_alpha   90.00
_cell.angle_beta   90.00
_cell.angle_gamma   90.00
#
_symmetry.space_group_name_H-M   'P 1'
#
loop_
_entity.id
_entity.type
_entity.pdbx_description
1 polymer ?
#
loop_
_entity_poly.entity_id
_entity_poly.type
_entity_poly.pdbx_seq_one_letter_code
_entity_poly.pdbx_strand_id
1 'polypeptide(L)'
;MEHQPNPSLAPVGTGPYCTAKIQLGDLGTLAGLGVNKPSEVTTEEGTAISGLIAVGAVSVFGSGYPGYGSHIGPALVFGYRAGRDITKLAASRGVPRVARV
;
A
#
# COMPACT_ATOMS: atom_id res chain seq x y z
N MET A 1 3.90 -4.24 -34.02
CA MET A 1 4.93 -3.19 -33.84
C MET A 1 5.40 -2.76 -35.23
N GLU A 2 4.66 -1.86 -35.86
CA GLU A 2 4.84 -1.54 -37.29
C GLU A 2 5.78 -0.37 -37.53
N HIS A 3 6.11 0.41 -36.50
CA HIS A 3 7.06 1.53 -36.60
C HIS A 3 8.47 1.10 -36.18
N GLN A 4 9.43 1.25 -37.10
CA GLN A 4 10.84 0.91 -36.92
C GLN A 4 11.70 2.15 -37.21
N PRO A 5 12.88 2.30 -36.58
CA PRO A 5 13.50 1.37 -35.63
C PRO A 5 12.96 1.47 -34.19
N ASN A 6 12.14 2.48 -33.89
CA ASN A 6 11.65 2.73 -32.54
C ASN A 6 10.10 2.70 -32.50
N PRO A 7 9.48 1.64 -31.96
CA PRO A 7 8.01 1.51 -31.92
C PRO A 7 7.32 2.53 -31.00
N SER A 8 8.06 3.27 -30.16
CA SER A 8 7.53 4.30 -29.26
C SER A 8 7.49 5.70 -29.86
N LEU A 9 8.07 5.90 -31.04
CA LEU A 9 8.03 7.18 -31.75
C LEU A 9 7.13 7.03 -32.96
N ALA A 10 6.11 7.86 -33.11
CA ALA A 10 5.27 7.90 -34.29
C ALA A 10 4.90 9.35 -34.61
N PRO A 11 4.70 9.71 -35.89
CA PRO A 11 4.19 11.03 -36.25
C PRO A 11 2.80 11.25 -35.65
N VAL A 12 2.50 12.47 -35.20
CA VAL A 12 1.19 12.85 -34.62
C VAL A 12 0.05 12.76 -35.65
N GLY A 13 0.37 12.73 -36.95
CA GLY A 13 -0.59 12.58 -38.04
C GLY A 13 -1.25 13.89 -38.45
N THR A 14 -2.32 13.80 -39.24
CA THR A 14 -3.15 14.92 -39.64
C THR A 14 -4.27 15.14 -38.62
N GLY A 15 -4.62 16.40 -38.37
CA GLY A 15 -5.61 16.78 -37.36
C GLY A 15 -7.05 16.31 -37.65
N PRO A 16 -8.02 16.73 -36.82
CA PRO A 16 -7.94 17.83 -35.85
C PRO A 16 -7.15 17.50 -34.58
N TYR A 17 -6.42 18.50 -34.05
CA TYR A 17 -5.63 18.35 -32.83
C TYR A 17 -6.46 18.69 -31.58
N CYS A 18 -6.25 17.95 -30.50
CA CYS A 18 -6.80 18.25 -29.19
C CYS A 18 -5.69 18.67 -28.21
N THR A 19 -6.05 19.45 -27.19
CA THR A 19 -5.14 19.85 -26.12
C THR A 19 -5.65 19.32 -24.79
N ALA A 20 -4.73 18.91 -23.92
CA ALA A 20 -5.02 18.48 -22.56
C ALA A 20 -4.06 19.19 -21.60
N LYS A 21 -4.61 19.73 -20.51
CA LYS A 21 -3.80 20.29 -19.43
C LYS A 21 -3.31 19.16 -18.54
N ILE A 22 -2.00 19.07 -18.36
CA ILE A 22 -1.37 18.11 -17.44
C ILE A 22 -0.96 18.83 -16.16
N GLN A 23 -1.27 18.23 -15.01
CA GLN A 23 -0.90 18.72 -13.69
C GLN A 23 -0.35 17.58 -12.84
N LEU A 24 0.34 17.93 -11.76
CA LEU A 24 0.77 16.95 -10.75
C LEU A 24 -0.46 16.36 -10.06
N GLY A 25 -0.61 15.05 -10.18
CA GLY A 25 -1.51 14.24 -9.38
C GLY A 25 -0.72 13.42 -8.36
N ASP A 26 -1.40 12.98 -7.31
CA ASP A 26 -0.85 12.07 -6.31
C ASP A 26 -1.67 10.78 -6.27
N LEU A 27 -1.00 9.65 -5.98
CA LEU A 27 -1.61 8.33 -5.87
C LEU A 27 -1.65 7.81 -4.42
N GLY A 28 -1.33 8.68 -3.46
CA GLY A 28 -1.22 8.38 -2.04
C GLY A 28 0.18 8.62 -1.51
N THR A 29 0.28 8.85 -0.20
CA THR A 29 1.55 9.07 0.48
C THR A 29 2.29 7.76 0.74
N LEU A 30 3.63 7.81 0.70
CA LEU A 30 4.49 6.66 1.02
C LEU A 30 4.74 6.52 2.54
N ALA A 31 4.62 7.62 3.28
CA ALA A 31 4.82 7.66 4.71
C ALA A 31 3.48 7.57 5.47
N GLY A 32 3.55 7.08 6.71
CA GLY A 32 2.45 7.04 7.66
C GLY A 32 2.87 6.32 8.93
N LEU A 33 1.94 5.64 9.60
CA LEU A 33 2.19 5.01 10.90
C LEU A 33 3.23 3.90 10.81
N GLY A 34 4.20 3.93 11.73
CA GLY A 34 5.13 2.83 11.94
C GLY A 34 4.38 1.59 12.41
N VAL A 35 4.68 0.43 11.80
CA VAL A 35 4.06 -0.85 12.15
C VAL A 35 5.10 -1.95 12.25
N ASN A 36 4.88 -2.88 13.18
CA ASN A 36 5.71 -4.06 13.32
C ASN A 36 5.26 -5.21 12.39
N LYS A 37 5.91 -6.38 12.49
CA LYS A 37 5.64 -7.55 11.62
C LYS A 37 4.20 -8.09 11.73
N PRO A 38 3.55 -8.10 12.91
CA PRO A 38 2.10 -8.35 13.05
C PRO A 38 1.15 -7.24 12.57
N SER A 39 1.65 -6.13 12.01
CA SER A 39 0.88 -4.94 11.61
C SER A 39 0.34 -4.10 12.79
N GLU A 40 0.92 -4.24 13.98
CA GLU A 40 0.59 -3.38 15.13
C GLU A 40 1.29 -2.04 14.99
N VAL A 41 0.57 -0.97 15.29
CA VAL A 41 1.13 0.39 15.32
C VAL A 41 2.16 0.48 16.45
N THR A 42 3.30 1.11 16.17
CA THR A 42 4.39 1.30 17.13
C THR A 42 4.52 2.77 17.55
N THR A 43 4.93 3.01 18.79
CA THR A 43 5.39 4.32 19.26
C THR A 43 6.75 4.67 18.63
N GLU A 44 7.26 5.88 18.89
CA GLU A 44 8.58 6.31 18.43
C GLU A 44 9.72 5.45 19.02
N GLU A 45 9.53 4.92 20.22
CA GLU A 45 10.47 4.00 20.88
C GLU A 45 10.36 2.56 20.33
N GLY A 46 9.50 2.32 19.35
CA GLY A 46 9.28 1.00 18.75
C GLY A 46 8.37 0.08 19.56
N THR A 47 7.70 0.60 20.60
CA THR A 47 6.80 -0.20 21.44
C THR A 47 5.44 -0.37 20.75
N ALA A 48 4.92 -1.59 20.68
CA ALA A 48 3.62 -1.86 20.06
C ALA A 48 2.46 -1.31 20.92
N ILE A 49 1.54 -0.58 20.29
CA ILE A 49 0.31 -0.09 20.92
C ILE A 49 -0.72 -1.21 20.93
N SER A 50 -1.21 -1.57 22.11
CA SER A 50 -2.06 -2.73 22.25
C SER A 50 -3.44 -2.56 21.59
N GLY A 51 -3.78 -3.47 20.67
CA GLY A 51 -5.08 -3.50 19.99
C GLY A 51 -5.16 -2.60 18.76
N LEU A 52 -4.12 -1.82 18.47
CA LEU A 52 -4.10 -0.90 17.35
C LEU A 52 -3.34 -1.50 16.16
N ILE A 53 -4.07 -1.80 15.09
CA ILE A 53 -3.54 -2.41 13.86
C ILE A 53 -3.68 -1.42 12.71
N ALA A 54 -2.66 -1.31 11.87
CA ALA A 54 -2.71 -0.52 10.65
C ALA A 54 -2.09 -1.29 9.48
N VAL A 55 -2.69 -1.18 8.29
CA VAL A 55 -2.23 -1.81 7.06
C VAL A 55 -2.29 -0.81 5.91
N GLY A 56 -1.35 -0.89 4.99
CA GLY A 56 -1.20 0.12 3.93
C GLY A 56 -0.82 1.52 4.44
N ALA A 57 -0.42 1.65 5.71
CA ALA A 57 -0.07 2.93 6.33
C ALA A 57 1.32 3.45 5.89
N VAL A 58 2.24 2.56 5.54
CA VAL A 58 3.60 2.91 5.08
C VAL A 58 3.97 2.04 3.89
N SER A 59 4.66 2.62 2.92
CA SER A 59 5.20 1.90 1.77
C SER A 59 6.28 0.93 2.22
N VAL A 60 6.07 -0.37 1.96
CA VAL A 60 7.10 -1.39 2.17
C VAL A 60 8.24 -1.31 1.16
N PHE A 61 8.09 -0.47 0.13
CA PHE A 61 9.11 -0.19 -0.88
C PHE A 61 9.87 1.12 -0.60
N GLY A 62 9.64 1.75 0.57
CA GLY A 62 10.24 3.03 0.92
C GLY A 62 9.82 4.12 -0.08
N SER A 63 10.79 4.88 -0.57
CA SER A 63 10.60 5.94 -1.58
C SER A 63 10.42 5.43 -3.01
N GLY A 64 10.49 4.11 -3.24
CA GLY A 64 10.37 3.50 -4.57
C GLY A 64 8.93 3.18 -4.98
N TYR A 65 8.69 3.17 -6.29
CA TYR A 65 7.45 2.69 -6.91
C TYR A 65 7.77 1.57 -7.92
N PRO A 66 7.86 0.30 -7.48
CA PRO A 66 8.33 -0.80 -8.32
C PRO A 66 7.39 -1.16 -9.48
N GLY A 67 6.15 -0.70 -9.46
CA GLY A 67 5.22 -0.88 -10.56
C GLY A 67 3.76 -0.64 -10.21
N TYR A 68 2.88 -0.85 -11.18
CA TYR A 68 1.44 -0.77 -10.96
C TYR A 68 1.01 -1.77 -9.88
N GLY A 69 0.21 -1.30 -8.93
CA GLY A 69 -0.26 -2.12 -7.80
C GLY A 69 0.62 -2.04 -6.55
N SER A 70 1.68 -1.24 -6.54
CA SER A 70 2.58 -1.09 -5.38
C SER A 70 1.90 -0.64 -4.08
N HIS A 71 0.74 0.01 -4.16
CA HIS A 71 -0.04 0.39 -2.97
C HIS A 71 -1.04 -0.71 -2.59
N ILE A 72 -1.88 -1.13 -3.56
CA ILE A 72 -2.99 -2.05 -3.32
C ILE A 72 -2.49 -3.46 -2.95
N GLY A 73 -1.44 -3.96 -3.63
CA GLY A 73 -0.91 -5.29 -3.40
C GLY A 73 -0.46 -5.51 -1.96
N PRO A 74 0.47 -4.70 -1.44
CA PRO A 74 0.89 -4.76 -0.04
C PRO A 74 -0.27 -4.57 0.94
N ALA A 75 -1.16 -3.58 0.71
CA ALA A 75 -2.30 -3.33 1.59
C ALA A 75 -3.21 -4.57 1.73
N LEU A 76 -3.51 -5.25 0.62
CA LEU A 76 -4.30 -6.49 0.62
C LEU A 76 -3.57 -7.63 1.35
N VAL A 77 -2.29 -7.84 1.07
CA VAL A 77 -1.50 -8.93 1.68
C VAL A 77 -1.38 -8.73 3.19
N PHE A 78 -1.03 -7.54 3.65
CA PHE A 78 -0.90 -7.26 5.07
C PHE A 78 -2.26 -7.20 5.77
N GLY A 79 -3.30 -6.65 5.13
CA GLY A 79 -4.67 -6.68 5.61
C GLY A 79 -5.19 -8.10 5.84
N TYR A 80 -4.99 -8.98 4.85
CA TYR A 80 -5.35 -10.39 4.97
C TYR A 80 -4.60 -11.08 6.11
N ARG A 81 -3.28 -10.88 6.21
CA ARG A 81 -2.47 -11.47 7.28
C ARG A 81 -2.89 -11.00 8.66
N ALA A 82 -3.12 -9.69 8.82
CA ALA A 82 -3.58 -9.09 10.07
C ALA A 82 -4.91 -9.69 10.50
N GLY A 83 -5.92 -9.74 9.61
CA GLY A 83 -7.21 -10.33 9.90
C GLY A 83 -7.15 -11.82 10.22
N ARG A 84 -6.38 -12.61 9.43
CA ARG A 84 -6.22 -14.05 9.64
C ARG A 84 -5.60 -14.39 11.00
N ASP A 85 -4.58 -13.62 11.41
CA ASP A 85 -3.80 -13.93 12.60
C ASP A 85 -4.25 -13.16 13.86
N ILE A 86 -5.27 -12.28 13.76
CA ILE A 86 -5.71 -11.39 14.85
C ILE A 86 -6.10 -12.13 16.14
N THR A 87 -6.69 -13.32 16.02
CA THR A 87 -7.06 -14.13 17.20
C THR A 87 -5.84 -14.69 17.91
N LYS A 88 -4.80 -15.07 17.16
CA LYS A 88 -3.54 -15.54 17.76
C LYS A 88 -2.83 -14.41 18.49
N LEU A 89 -2.86 -13.21 17.91
CA LEU A 89 -2.31 -12.01 18.51
C LEU A 89 -3.05 -11.63 19.81
N ALA A 90 -4.39 -11.70 19.81
CA ALA A 90 -5.18 -11.48 21.02
C ALA A 90 -4.86 -12.50 22.12
N ALA A 91 -4.71 -13.79 21.75
CA ALA A 91 -4.38 -14.86 22.68
C ALA A 91 -2.99 -14.71 23.30
N SER A 92 -1.97 -14.32 22.51
CA SER A 92 -0.60 -14.09 23.04
C SER A 92 -0.52 -12.93 24.04
N ARG A 93 -1.57 -12.10 24.10
CA ARG A 93 -1.68 -10.95 25.00
C ARG A 93 -2.57 -11.23 26.21
N GLY A 94 -3.05 -12.47 26.38
CA GLY A 94 -3.94 -12.85 27.48
C GLY A 94 -5.30 -12.15 27.45
N VAL A 95 -5.72 -11.61 26.30
CA VAL A 95 -7.02 -10.95 26.18
C VAL A 95 -8.11 -12.04 26.26
N PRO A 96 -9.04 -11.96 27.25
CA PRO A 96 -10.06 -12.97 27.42
C PRO A 96 -10.97 -13.01 26.19
N ARG A 97 -11.30 -14.23 25.75
CA ARG A 97 -12.24 -14.43 24.65
C ARG A 97 -13.63 -14.02 25.12
N VAL A 98 -14.22 -13.00 24.49
CA VAL A 98 -15.64 -12.71 24.70
C VAL A 98 -16.44 -13.90 24.18
N ALA A 99 -17.31 -14.46 25.03
CA ALA A 99 -18.12 -15.62 24.69
C ALA A 99 -18.95 -15.33 23.43
N ARG A 100 -19.03 -16.33 22.54
CA ARG A 100 -19.86 -16.25 21.33
C ARG A 100 -21.32 -16.16 21.76
N VAL A 101 -22.03 -15.10 21.33
CA VAL A 101 -23.50 -15.03 21.38
C VAL A 101 -24.07 -15.98 20.33
#